data_AF-T0S713-F1
#
_entry.id   AF-T0S713-F1
#
_cell.length_a   1.000
_cell.length_b   1.000
_cell.length_c   1.000
_cell.angle_alpha   90.00
_cell.angle_beta   90.00
_cell.angle_gamma   90.00
#
_symmetry.space_group_name_H-M   'P 1'
#
loop_
_entity.id
_entity.type
_entity.pdbx_description
1 polymer ?
#
loop_
_entity_poly.entity_id
_entity_poly.type
_entity_poly.pdbx_seq_one_letter_code
_entity_poly.pdbx_strand_id
1 'polypeptide(L)' 'MQKRYSKEFKETLIAFYHSGQSVTQLSKEYDVAPATIYKW' A
#
# COMPACT_ATOMS: atom_id res chain seq x y z
N MET A 1 -13.38 2.66 13.87
CA MET A 1 -12.47 1.48 13.90
C MET A 1 -11.29 1.79 12.98
N GLN A 2 -10.08 1.96 13.52
CA GLN A 2 -8.89 2.21 12.67
C GLN A 2 -8.47 0.89 12.02
N LYS A 3 -8.50 0.79 10.67
CA LYS A 3 -7.88 -0.32 9.95
C LYS A 3 -6.37 -0.28 10.26
N ARG A 4 -5.87 -1.23 11.06
CA ARG A 4 -4.44 -1.41 11.30
C ARG A 4 -3.90 -2.42 10.29
N TYR A 5 -3.05 -1.95 9.40
CA TYR A 5 -2.29 -2.81 8.50
C TYR A 5 -1.12 -3.43 9.26
N SER A 6 -0.87 -4.73 9.06
CA SER A 6 0.29 -5.42 9.63
C SER A 6 1.58 -4.87 9.04
N LYS A 7 2.70 -5.09 9.74
CA LYS A 7 4.02 -4.64 9.29
C LYS A 7 4.39 -5.29 7.94
N GLU A 8 4.20 -6.60 7.83
CA GLU A 8 4.50 -7.37 6.62
C GLU A 8 3.70 -6.87 5.42
N PHE A 9 2.43 -6.50 5.63
CA PHE A 9 1.58 -5.95 4.58
C PHE A 9 2.12 -4.61 4.05
N LYS A 10 2.54 -3.72 4.97
CA LYS A 10 3.14 -2.43 4.58
C LYS A 10 4.44 -2.65 3.81
N GLU A 11 5.33 -3.50 4.31
CA GLU A 11 6.60 -3.81 3.65
C GLU A 11 6.39 -4.39 2.25
N THR A 12 5.40 -5.27 2.09
CA THR A 12 5.03 -5.82 0.77
C THR A 12 4.55 -4.72 -0.18
N LEU A 13 3.67 -3.82 0.28
CA LEU A 13 3.17 -2.72 -0.56
C LEU A 13 4.30 -1.74 -0.96
N ILE A 14 5.18 -1.41 -0.03
CA ILE A 14 6.36 -0.56 -0.26
C ILE A 14 7.30 -1.22 -1.28
N ALA A 15 7.55 -2.53 -1.16
CA ALA A 15 8.37 -3.27 -2.11
C ALA A 15 7.79 -3.24 -3.53
N PHE A 16 6.47 -3.40 -3.68
CA PHE A 16 5.78 -3.27 -4.96
C PHE A 16 5.81 -1.84 -5.52
N TYR A 17 5.68 -0.83 -4.66
CA TYR A 17 5.84 0.55 -5.10
C TYR A 17 7.27 0.81 -5.61
N HIS A 18 8.30 0.34 -4.90
CA HIS A 18 9.70 0.46 -5.33
C HIS A 18 10.05 -0.36 -6.57
N SER A 19 9.33 -1.47 -6.84
CA SER A 19 9.50 -2.22 -8.09
C SER A 19 8.91 -1.51 -9.31
N GLY A 20 8.22 -0.38 -9.11
CA GLY A 20 7.63 0.44 -10.16
C GLY A 20 6.14 0.20 -10.41
N GLN A 21 5.45 -0.56 -9.55
CA GLN A 21 3.99 -0.69 -9.68
C GLN A 21 3.30 0.64 -9.35
N SER A 22 2.22 0.92 -10.10
CA SER A 22 1.41 2.11 -9.90
C SER A 22 0.66 2.04 -8.57
N VAL A 23 0.78 3.11 -7.77
CA VAL A 23 0.03 3.29 -6.52
C VAL A 23 -1.48 3.19 -6.74
N THR A 24 -1.98 3.64 -7.90
CA THR A 24 -3.41 3.53 -8.24
C THR A 24 -3.85 2.08 -8.43
N GLN A 25 -2.97 1.23 -8.96
CA GLN A 25 -3.24 -0.19 -9.13
C GLN A 25 -3.18 -0.90 -7.78
N LEU A 26 -2.12 -0.68 -6.99
CA LEU A 26 -1.99 -1.22 -5.64
C LEU A 26 -3.15 -0.80 -4.73
N SER A 27 -3.59 0.45 -4.86
CA SER A 27 -4.74 0.96 -4.12
C SER A 27 -6.03 0.19 -4.41
N LYS A 28 -6.30 -0.10 -5.69
CA LYS A 28 -7.49 -0.85 -6.11
C LYS A 28 -7.42 -2.33 -5.73
N GLU A 29 -6.25 -2.93 -5.90
CA GLU A 29 -6.03 -4.37 -5.67
C GLU A 29 -6.09 -4.72 -4.18
N TYR A 30 -5.55 -3.86 -3.33
CA TYR A 30 -5.43 -4.12 -1.89
C TYR A 30 -6.43 -3.33 -1.03
N ASP A 31 -7.38 -2.61 -1.63
CA ASP A 31 -8.34 -1.73 -0.95
C ASP A 31 -7.65 -0.77 0.05
N VAL A 32 -6.55 -0.16 -0.40
CA VAL A 32 -5.78 0.82 0.38
C VAL A 32 -5.90 2.18 -0.28
N ALA A 33 -6.22 3.22 0.49
CA ALA A 33 -6.26 4.57 -0.06
C ALA A 33 -4.86 4.96 -0.61
N PRO A 34 -4.74 5.57 -1.81
CA PRO A 34 -3.45 5.96 -2.38
C PRO A 34 -2.64 6.85 -1.42
N ALA A 35 -3.33 7.76 -0.74
CA ALA A 35 -2.73 8.65 0.26
C ALA A 35 -2.07 7.90 1.43
N THR A 36 -2.59 6.72 1.80
CA THR A 36 -2.01 5.87 2.83
C THR A 36 -0.71 5.23 2.33
N ILE A 37 -0.67 4.81 1.07
CA ILE A 37 0.52 4.22 0.43
C ILE A 37 1.63 5.26 0.32
N TYR A 38 1.31 6.49 -0.11
CA TYR A 38 2.29 7.59 -0.15
C TYR A 38 2.86 7.99 1.22
N LYS A 39 2.19 7.62 2.31
CA LYS A 39 2.62 7.92 3.68
C LYS A 39 3.54 6.83 4.26
N TRP A 40 3.63 5.68 3.60
CA TRP A 40 4.47 4.55 4.00
C TRP A 40 5.79 4.57 3.24
#